data_AF-A0A963UK63-F1
#
_entry.id   AF-A0A963UK63-F1
#
_cell.length_a   1.000
_cell.length_b   1.000
_cell.length_c   1.000
_cell.angle_alpha   90.00
_cell.angle_beta   90.00
_cell.angle_gamma   90.00
#
_symmetry.space_group_name_H-M   'P 1'
#
loop_
_entity.id
_entity.type
_entity.pdbx_description
1 polymer ?
#
loop_
_entity_poly.entity_id
_entity_poly.type
_entity_poly.pdbx_seq_one_letter_code
_entity_poly.pdbx_strand_id
1 'polypeptide(L)' 'LAEDEVRKAMHDAALTSRCEAGQEADEGCWRLSFRYKDRVFRLTLDAAWKALTSASFAAPRPPHDRG' A
#
# COMPACT_ATOMS: atom_id res chain seq x y z
N LEU A 1 -5.27 -4.66 12.80
CA LEU A 1 -4.42 -5.86 12.88
C LEU A 1 -3.34 -5.54 13.89
N ALA A 2 -3.09 -6.45 14.83
CA ALA A 2 -1.89 -6.43 15.65
C ALA A 2 -0.65 -6.76 14.80
N GLU A 3 0.55 -6.51 15.31
CA GLU A 3 1.79 -6.68 14.55
C GLU A 3 2.01 -8.13 14.07
N ASP A 4 1.73 -9.11 14.92
CA ASP A 4 1.84 -10.54 14.59
C ASP A 4 0.87 -10.94 13.47
N GLU A 5 -0.35 -10.41 13.50
CA GLU A 5 -1.35 -10.61 12.44
C GLU A 5 -0.93 -9.97 11.12
N VAL A 6 -0.33 -8.77 11.17
CA VAL A 6 0.23 -8.09 9.99
C VAL A 6 1.33 -8.95 9.37
N ARG A 7 2.27 -9.41 10.18
CA ARG A 7 3.41 -10.23 9.73
C ARG A 7 2.93 -11.51 9.07
N LYS A 8 1.98 -12.21 9.69
CA LYS A 8 1.36 -13.41 9.13
C LYS A 8 0.63 -13.10 7.81
N ALA A 9 -0.16 -12.03 7.77
CA ALA A 9 -0.89 -11.65 6.57
C ALA A 9 0.03 -11.27 5.41
N MET A 10 1.17 -10.63 5.67
CA MET A 10 2.19 -10.35 4.65
C MET A 10 2.85 -11.63 4.15
N HIS A 11 3.21 -12.54 5.06
CA HIS A 11 3.77 -13.85 4.73
C HIS A 11 2.83 -14.67 3.83
N ASP A 12 1.54 -14.68 4.16
CA ASP A 12 0.52 -15.45 3.43
C ASP A 12 -0.01 -14.72 2.18
N ALA A 13 0.60 -13.58 1.79
CA ALA A 13 0.15 -12.69 0.71
C ALA A 13 -1.32 -12.22 0.83
N ALA A 14 -1.89 -12.28 2.03
CA ALA A 14 -3.21 -11.76 2.35
C ALA A 14 -3.20 -10.23 2.49
N LEU A 15 -2.10 -9.68 2.99
CA LEU A 15 -1.75 -8.26 3.01
C LEU A 15 -0.60 -8.04 2.03
N THR A 16 -0.80 -7.24 0.98
CA THR A 16 0.26 -6.88 0.04
C THR A 16 0.57 -5.39 0.12
N SER A 17 1.78 -5.01 -0.27
CA SER A 17 2.17 -3.61 -0.38
C SER A 17 2.70 -3.32 -1.79
N ARG A 18 2.52 -2.07 -2.23
CA ARG A 18 3.11 -1.54 -3.46
C ARG A 18 3.66 -0.16 -3.15
N CYS A 19 4.93 0.05 -3.50
CA CYS A 19 5.60 1.33 -3.42
C CYS A 19 5.83 1.85 -4.84
N GLU A 20 5.45 3.09 -5.11
CA GLU A 20 5.59 3.74 -6.41
C GLU A 20 6.26 5.09 -6.21
N ALA A 21 7.29 5.39 -6.99
CA ALA A 21 7.87 6.73 -7.04
C ALA A 21 7.05 7.61 -7.99
N GLY A 22 6.79 8.84 -7.58
CA GLY A 22 6.22 9.88 -8.43
C GLY A 22 7.21 10.32 -9.50
N GLN A 23 6.68 10.78 -10.62
CA GLN A 23 7.45 11.26 -11.78
C GLN A 23 6.92 12.65 -12.16
N GLU A 24 7.75 13.42 -12.85
CA GLU A 24 7.41 14.76 -13.34
C GLU A 24 6.92 15.69 -12.21
N ALA A 25 5.66 16.10 -12.23
CA ALA A 25 5.07 16.98 -11.22
C ALA A 25 5.05 16.36 -9.80
N ASP A 26 5.13 15.03 -9.71
CA ASP A 26 5.16 14.28 -8.45
C ASP A 26 6.58 13.78 -8.10
N GLU A 27 7.63 14.25 -8.79
CA GLU A 27 9.00 13.86 -8.49
C GLU A 27 9.37 14.18 -7.03
N GLY A 28 9.99 13.22 -6.33
CA GLY A 28 10.25 13.34 -4.90
C GLY A 28 9.02 13.08 -4.01
N CYS A 29 7.93 12.56 -4.57
CA CYS A 29 6.86 11.92 -3.80
C CYS A 29 6.90 10.40 -3.96
N TRP A 30 6.49 9.68 -2.91
CA TRP A 30 6.29 8.23 -2.95
C TRP A 30 4.88 7.89 -2.56
N ARG A 31 4.33 6.86 -3.20
CA ARG A 31 3.02 6.32 -2.88
C ARG A 31 3.15 4.90 -2.39
N LEU A 32 2.80 4.67 -1.12
CA LEU A 32 2.71 3.34 -0.53
C LEU A 32 1.25 2.93 -0.45
N SER A 33 0.89 1.81 -1.07
CA SER A 33 -0.46 1.26 -0.98
C SER A 33 -0.41 -0.13 -0.35
N PHE A 34 -1.11 -0.30 0.77
CA PHE A 34 -1.31 -1.56 1.48
C PHE A 34 -2.70 -2.09 1.14
N ARG A 35 -2.77 -3.32 0.67
CA ARG A 35 -4.04 -3.98 0.32
C ARG A 35 -4.29 -5.15 1.26
N TYR A 36 -5.43 -5.13 1.94
CA TYR A 36 -5.86 -6.24 2.78
C TYR A 36 -7.36 -6.44 2.62
N LYS A 37 -7.76 -7.66 2.27
CA LYS A 37 -9.15 -8.00 1.90
C LYS A 37 -9.64 -7.10 0.75
N ASP A 38 -10.73 -6.38 0.96
CA ASP A 38 -11.41 -5.46 0.04
C ASP A 38 -11.03 -3.99 0.26
N ARG A 39 -9.96 -3.73 1.03
CA ARG A 39 -9.53 -2.38 1.37
C ARG A 39 -8.11 -2.07 0.96
N VAL A 40 -7.92 -0.81 0.62
CA VAL A 40 -6.61 -0.20 0.36
C VAL A 40 -6.40 0.92 1.35
N PHE A 41 -5.26 0.89 2.02
CA PHE A 41 -4.71 2.02 2.74
C PHE A 41 -3.56 2.60 1.94
N ARG A 42 -3.56 3.89 1.68
CA ARG A 42 -2.58 4.59 0.86
C ARG A 42 -1.94 5.72 1.65
N LEU A 43 -0.63 5.82 1.54
CA LEU A 43 0.17 6.94 2.02
C LEU A 43 0.86 7.59 0.84
N THR A 44 0.85 8.93 0.80
CA THR A 44 1.76 9.72 -0.02
C THR A 44 2.82 10.31 0.89
N LEU A 45 4.08 10.06 0.58
CA LEU A 45 5.24 10.47 1.37
C LEU A 45 6.11 11.44 0.58
N ASP A 46 6.84 12.31 1.26
CA ASP A 46 7.91 13.13 0.69
C ASP A 46 9.27 12.41 0.70
N ALA A 47 10.33 13.13 0.29
CA ALA A 47 11.72 12.63 0.24
C ALA A 47 12.35 12.33 1.59
N ALA A 48 11.78 12.85 2.66
CA ALA A 48 12.17 12.50 4.02
C ALA A 48 11.33 11.34 4.59
N TRP A 49 10.54 10.66 3.74
CA TRP A 49 9.58 9.62 4.13
C TRP A 49 8.50 10.09 5.12
N LYS A 50 8.23 11.40 5.18
CA LYS A 50 7.13 11.94 5.98
C LYS A 50 5.83 11.83 5.21
N ALA A 51 4.77 11.44 5.92
CA ALA A 51 3.43 11.37 5.33
C ALA A 51 2.91 12.78 5.03
N LEU A 52 2.70 13.05 3.74
CA LEU A 52 2.00 14.23 3.25
C LEU A 52 0.49 14.02 3.35
N THR A 53 0.01 12.87 2.89
CA THR A 53 -1.41 12.51 2.92
C THR A 53 -1.63 11.02 3.16
N SER A 54 -2.82 10.68 3.64
CA SER A 54 -3.28 9.30 3.78
C SER A 54 -4.71 9.16 3.29
N ALA A 55 -5.03 8.02 2.68
CA ALA A 55 -6.38 7.69 2.25
C ALA A 55 -6.70 6.21 2.52
N SER A 56 -7.95 5.93 2.88
CA SER A 56 -8.48 4.56 2.98
C SER A 56 -9.72 4.44 2.12
N PHE A 57 -9.77 3.42 1.27
CA PHE A 57 -10.92 3.20 0.40
C PHE A 57 -11.13 1.71 0.11
N ALA A 58 -12.37 1.36 -0.23
CA ALA A 58 -12.68 0.03 -0.73
C ALA A 58 -12.10 -0.13 -2.14
N ALA A 59 -11.49 -1.27 -2.42
CA ALA A 59 -11.12 -1.66 -3.78
C ALA A 59 -11.31 -3.17 -3.93
N PRO A 60 -11.89 -3.62 -5.06
CA PRO A 60 -11.95 -5.04 -5.35
C PRO A 60 -10.54 -5.63 -5.35
N ARG A 61 -10.41 -6.85 -4.82
CA ARG A 61 -9.14 -7.57 -4.93
C ARG A 61 -8.90 -7.81 -6.43
N PRO A 62 -7.75 -7.42 -6.99
CA PRO A 62 -7.44 -7.80 -8.36
C PRO A 62 -7.49 -9.33 -8.47
N PRO A 63 -7.93 -9.87 -9.62
CA PRO A 63 -7.90 -11.31 -9.86
C PRO A 63 -6.50 -11.83 -9.51
N HIS A 64 -6.46 -12.89 -8.69
CA HIS A 64 -5.21 -13.58 -8.44
C HIS A 64 -4.88 -14.33 -9.73
N ASP A 65 -4.03 -13.76 -10.59
CA ASP A 65 -3.43 -14.51 -11.69
C ASP A 65 -2.56 -15.61 -11.06
N ARG A 66 -3.11 -16.82 -10.95
CA ARG A 66 -2.30 -18.02 -10.75
C ARG A 66 -1.71 -18.38 -12.11
N GLY A 67 -0.52 -17.86 -12.38
CA GLY A 67 0.41 -18.49 -13.30
C GLY A 67 0.92 -19.81 -12.73
#